data_AF-A0A371YKD4-F1
#
_entry.id   AF-A0A371YKD4-F1
#
_cell.length_a   1.000
_cell.length_b   1.000
_cell.length_c   1.000
_cell.angle_alpha   90.00
_cell.angle_beta   90.00
_cell.angle_gamma   90.00
#
_symmetry.space_group_name_H-M   'P 1'
#
loop_
_entity.id
_entity.type
_entity.pdbx_description
1 polymer ?
#
loop_
_entity_poly.entity_id
_entity_poly.type
_entity_poly.pdbx_seq_one_letter_code
_entity_poly.pdbx_strand_id
1 'polypeptide(L)'
;MIGNGIHKSCRHLQYFEWDALGRLVRSKNDKAETHYRYDALGRCIEKSKQHIQAGHSHYTETTQYGWDGDAMAYETPTSTPNTMFMKMAALFP
;
A
#
# COMPACT_ATOMS: atom_id res chain seq x y z
N MET A 1 -7.20 22.07 -6.82
CA MET A 1 -5.99 21.23 -6.96
C MET A 1 -5.83 20.46 -5.67
N ILE A 2 -6.07 19.16 -5.70
CA ILE A 2 -6.03 18.30 -4.51
C ILE A 2 -4.58 17.81 -4.44
N GLY A 3 -3.71 18.61 -3.81
CA GLY A 3 -2.26 18.44 -3.84
C GLY A 3 -1.74 17.36 -2.89
N ASN A 4 -0.51 16.92 -3.11
CA ASN A 4 0.20 16.02 -2.20
C ASN A 4 0.29 16.63 -0.79
N GLY A 5 0.06 15.80 0.23
CA GLY A 5 0.02 16.19 1.63
C GLY A 5 1.13 15.54 2.45
N ILE A 6 1.73 16.30 3.36
CA ILE A 6 2.67 15.79 4.34
C ILE A 6 2.10 16.06 5.72
N HIS A 7 1.84 14.99 6.47
CA HIS A 7 1.44 15.07 7.86
C HIS A 7 2.63 14.74 8.77
N LYS A 8 2.93 15.66 9.70
CA LYS A 8 4.04 15.54 10.66
C LYS A 8 3.47 15.40 12.07
N SER A 9 3.72 14.25 12.69
CA SER A 9 3.56 14.09 14.14
C SER A 9 4.93 14.03 14.80
N CYS A 10 5.04 14.34 16.10
CA CYS A 10 6.30 14.41 16.86
C CYS A 10 7.17 13.13 16.77
N ARG A 11 6.64 12.00 16.28
CA ARG A 11 7.38 10.75 16.09
C ARG A 11 7.29 10.13 14.70
N HIS A 12 6.45 10.62 13.80
CA HIS A 12 6.24 9.98 12.51
C HIS A 12 5.90 11.00 11.44
N LEU A 13 6.54 10.83 10.29
CA LEU A 13 6.26 11.54 9.05
C LEU A 13 5.38 10.66 8.16
N GLN A 14 4.27 11.21 7.68
CA GLN A 14 3.37 10.53 6.76
C GLN A 14 3.20 11.36 5.50
N TYR A 15 3.44 10.74 4.36
CA TYR A 15 3.25 11.32 3.04
C TYR A 15 1.99 10.74 2.42
N PHE A 16 1.19 11.58 1.78
CA PHE A 16 -0.02 11.21 1.08
C PHE A 16 -0.01 11.84 -0.31
N GLU A 17 -0.34 11.03 -1.31
CA GLU A 17 -0.51 11.47 -2.68
C GLU A 17 -1.94 11.20 -3.13
N TRP A 18 -2.51 12.20 -3.79
CA TRP A 18 -3.89 12.22 -4.23
C TRP A 18 -3.94 12.40 -5.73
N ASP A 19 -4.89 11.76 -6.40
CA ASP A 19 -5.14 12.00 -7.82
C ASP A 19 -5.96 13.28 -8.05
N ALA A 20 -6.16 13.62 -9.33
CA ALA A 20 -6.93 14.79 -9.72
C ALA A 20 -8.41 14.75 -9.29
N LEU A 21 -8.94 13.55 -8.99
CA LEU A 21 -10.30 13.34 -8.49
C LEU A 21 -10.38 13.38 -6.96
N GLY A 22 -9.25 13.55 -6.27
CA GLY A 22 -9.19 13.61 -4.82
C GLY A 22 -9.24 12.25 -4.15
N ARG A 23 -8.79 11.21 -4.83
CA ARG A 23 -8.68 9.85 -4.29
C ARG A 23 -7.24 9.61 -3.85
N LEU A 24 -7.05 8.99 -2.69
CA LEU A 24 -5.73 8.70 -2.13
C LEU A 24 -5.06 7.58 -2.92
N VAL A 25 -4.03 7.87 -3.72
CA VAL A 25 -3.35 6.86 -4.54
C VAL A 25 -2.12 6.26 -3.86
N ARG A 26 -1.52 6.99 -2.91
CA ARG A 26 -0.34 6.52 -2.17
C ARG A 26 -0.29 7.10 -0.77
N SER A 27 0.11 6.27 0.20
CA SER A 27 0.46 6.70 1.54
C SER A 27 1.79 6.09 1.96
N LYS A 28 2.71 6.86 2.51
CA LYS A 28 4.04 6.39 2.90
C LYS A 28 4.42 6.88 4.30
N ASN A 29 5.00 5.98 5.08
CA ASN A 29 5.68 6.30 6.33
C ASN A 29 6.96 5.47 6.46
N ASP A 30 7.65 5.62 7.58
CA ASP A 30 8.95 4.98 7.84
C ASP A 30 8.88 3.45 7.90
N LYS A 31 7.69 2.89 8.10
CA LYS A 31 7.45 1.44 8.31
C LYS A 31 6.75 0.77 7.15
N ALA A 32 6.05 1.52 6.31
CA ALA A 32 5.26 0.97 5.22
C ALA A 32 4.94 2.01 4.15
N GLU A 33 4.77 1.51 2.94
CA GLU A 33 4.28 2.24 1.79
C GLU A 33 3.06 1.53 1.23
N THR A 34 1.93 2.22 1.11
CA THR A 34 0.67 1.66 0.60
C THR A 34 0.26 2.36 -0.68
N HIS A 35 -0.09 1.58 -1.70
CA HIS A 35 -0.65 2.04 -2.96
C HIS A 35 -2.10 1.59 -3.06
N TYR A 36 -2.92 2.45 -3.67
CA TYR A 36 -4.33 2.19 -3.90
C TYR A 36 -4.63 2.33 -5.39
N ARG A 37 -5.37 1.36 -5.95
CA ARG A 37 -5.86 1.40 -7.32
C ARG A 37 -7.37 1.47 -7.31
N TYR A 38 -7.89 2.34 -8.16
CA TYR A 38 -9.32 2.58 -8.29
C TYR A 38 -9.81 2.23 -9.69
N ASP A 39 -11.06 1.79 -9.80
CA ASP A 39 -11.77 1.69 -11.07
C ASP A 39 -12.28 3.07 -11.55
N ALA A 40 -12.94 3.07 -12.72
CA ALA A 40 -13.52 4.27 -13.32
C ALA A 40 -14.68 4.86 -12.49
N LEU A 41 -15.35 4.05 -11.67
CA LEU A 41 -16.42 4.49 -10.77
C LEU A 41 -15.86 5.02 -9.42
N GLY A 42 -14.54 4.93 -9.20
CA GLY A 42 -13.89 5.42 -7.99
C GLY A 42 -13.83 4.41 -6.85
N ARG A 43 -14.12 3.14 -7.10
CA ARG A 43 -14.04 2.08 -6.10
C ARG A 43 -12.64 1.50 -6.05
N CYS A 44 -12.14 1.19 -4.85
CA CYS A 44 -10.83 0.59 -4.67
C CYS A 44 -10.86 -0.87 -5.12
N ILE A 45 -10.04 -1.23 -6.11
CA ILE A 45 -9.93 -2.59 -6.66
C ILE A 45 -8.67 -3.31 -6.17
N GLU A 46 -7.67 -2.56 -5.69
CA GLU A 46 -6.44 -3.12 -5.16
C GLU A 46 -5.82 -2.20 -4.12
N LYS A 47 -5.30 -2.81 -3.05
CA LYS A 47 -4.49 -2.16 -2.03
C LYS A 47 -3.20 -2.95 -1.85
N SER A 48 -2.07 -2.33 -2.18
CA SER A 48 -0.75 -2.96 -2.03
C SER A 48 0.05 -2.26 -0.94
N LYS A 49 0.31 -2.95 0.15
CA LYS A 49 1.04 -2.47 1.32
C LYS A 49 2.40 -3.15 1.41
N GLN A 50 3.42 -2.37 1.13
CA GLN A 50 4.82 -2.75 1.22
C GLN A 50 5.32 -2.47 2.63
N HIS A 51 5.75 -3.51 3.35
CA HIS A 51 6.33 -3.39 4.67
C HIS A 51 7.83 -3.07 4.56
N ILE A 52 8.27 -2.07 5.33
CA ILE A 52 9.66 -1.59 5.39
C ILE A 52 10.21 -1.90 6.78
N GLN A 53 11.34 -2.59 6.82
CA GLN A 53 12.09 -2.92 8.03
C GLN A 53 13.56 -2.56 7.80
N ALA A 54 14.14 -1.80 8.74
CA ALA A 54 15.52 -1.32 8.64
C ALA A 54 15.84 -0.60 7.31
N GLY A 55 14.89 0.17 6.77
CA GLY A 55 15.04 0.89 5.50
C GLY A 55 14.91 0.02 4.23
N HIS A 56 14.70 -1.29 4.39
CA HIS A 56 14.52 -2.22 3.28
C HIS A 56 13.11 -2.77 3.23
N SER A 57 12.61 -3.05 2.03
CA SER A 57 11.30 -3.68 1.90
C SER A 57 11.38 -5.18 2.23
N HIS A 58 10.59 -5.61 3.20
CA HIS A 58 10.58 -6.99 3.68
C HIS A 58 9.61 -7.87 2.90
N TYR A 59 8.33 -7.49 2.88
CA TYR A 59 7.29 -8.19 2.14
C TYR A 59 6.20 -7.21 1.72
N THR A 60 5.35 -7.64 0.79
CA THR A 60 4.24 -6.84 0.28
C THR A 60 2.93 -7.60 0.45
N GLU A 61 1.96 -6.99 1.12
CA GLU A 61 0.58 -7.48 1.21
C GLU A 61 -0.24 -6.79 0.13
N THR A 62 -0.78 -7.53 -0.82
CA THR A 62 -1.71 -7.01 -1.82
C THR A 62 -3.09 -7.59 -1.57
N THR A 63 -4.08 -6.73 -1.33
CA THR A 63 -5.48 -7.11 -1.25
C THR A 63 -6.20 -6.67 -2.51
N GLN A 64 -6.75 -7.63 -3.25
CA GLN A 64 -7.63 -7.34 -4.38
C GLN A 64 -9.08 -7.34 -3.93
N TYR A 65 -9.85 -6.39 -4.43
CA TYR A 65 -11.26 -6.22 -4.08
C TYR A 65 -12.14 -6.37 -5.32
N GLY A 66 -13.16 -7.19 -5.18
CA GLY A 66 -14.23 -7.35 -6.16
C GLY A 66 -15.49 -6.66 -5.73
N TRP A 67 -16.21 -6.12 -6.71
CA TRP A 67 -17.47 -5.41 -6.49
C TRP A 67 -18.58 -6.07 -7.31
N ASP A 68 -19.75 -6.25 -6.69
CA ASP A 68 -21.02 -6.59 -7.35
C ASP A 68 -22.01 -5.44 -7.14
N GLY A 69 -22.23 -4.67 -8.20
CA GLY A 69 -22.90 -3.37 -8.09
C GLY A 69 -22.18 -2.45 -7.10
N ASP A 70 -22.89 -1.97 -6.08
CA ASP A 70 -22.34 -1.09 -5.04
C ASP A 70 -21.83 -1.86 -3.80
N ALA A 71 -21.95 -3.19 -3.80
CA ALA A 71 -21.51 -4.04 -2.70
C ALA A 71 -20.13 -4.66 -2.98
N MET A 72 -19.28 -4.73 -1.95
CA MET A 72 -18.04 -5.50 -2.02
C MET A 72 -18.37 -6.99 -2.02
N ALA A 73 -17.98 -7.69 -3.08
CA ALA A 73 -18.30 -9.09 -3.32
C ALA A 73 -17.19 -10.04 -2.85
N TYR A 74 -15.92 -9.65 -2.99
CA TYR A 74 -14.79 -10.45 -2.52
C TYR A 74 -13.60 -9.59 -2.08
N GLU A 75 -12.82 -10.13 -1.17
CA GLU A 75 -11.46 -9.67 -0.89
C GLU A 75 -10.49 -10.85 -0.98
N THR A 76 -9.35 -10.65 -1.63
CA THR A 76 -8.31 -11.69 -1.75
C THR A 76 -6.98 -11.10 -1.32
N PRO A 77 -6.55 -11.34 -0.07
CA PRO A 77 -5.24 -10.94 0.41
C PRO A 77 -4.18 -11.92 -0.10
N THR A 78 -3.10 -11.37 -0.64
CA THR A 78 -1.91 -12.12 -1.09
C THR A 78 -0.69 -11.48 -0.43
N SER A 79 0.17 -12.29 0.19
CA SER A 79 1.46 -11.81 0.70
C SER A 79 2.57 -12.30 -0.22
N THR A 80 3.25 -11.36 -0.86
CA THR A 80 4.43 -11.64 -1.68
C THR A 80 5.68 -11.27 -0.88
N PRO A 81 6.49 -12.25 -0.44
CA PRO A 81 7.77 -11.96 0.20
C PRO A 81 8.72 -11.32 -0.83
N ASN A 82 9.49 -10.31 -0.43
CA ASN A 82 10.48 -9.76 -1.34
C ASN A 82 11.65 -10.72 -1.48
N THR A 83 11.99 -11.03 -2.72
CA THR A 83 13.06 -11.98 -3.09
C THR A 83 14.42 -11.64 -2.46
N MET A 84 14.68 -10.35 -2.21
CA MET A 84 15.89 -9.90 -1.51
C MET A 84 15.95 -10.40 -0.07
N PHE A 85 14.83 -10.38 0.67
CA PHE A 85 14.80 -10.79 2.08
C PHE A 85 14.87 -12.32 2.25
N MET A 86 14.26 -13.08 1.33
CA MET A 86 14.34 -14.54 1.32
C MET A 86 15.77 -15.06 1.09
N LYS A 87 16.57 -14.40 0.23
CA LYS A 87 17.98 -14.76 0.02
C LYS A 87 18.82 -14.58 1.29
N MET A 88 18.49 -13.63 2.16
CA MET A 88 19.23 -13.35 3.41
C MET A 88 18.76 -14.24 4.56
N ALA A 89 17.46 -14.52 4.66
CA ALA A 89 16.90 -15.41 5.70
C ALA A 89 17.34 -16.87 5.55
N ALA A 90 17.63 -17.33 4.33
CA ALA A 90 18.13 -18.68 4.06
C ALA A 90 19.65 -18.84 4.24
N LEU A 91 20.39 -17.79 4.65
CA LEU A 91 21.85 -17.77 4.77
C LEU A 91 22.38 -17.88 6.21
N PHE A 92 21.52 -18.05 7.21
CA PHE A 92 21.93 -18.29 8.59
C PHE A 92 21.24 -19.54 9.14
N PRO A 93 21.98 -20.64 9.45
CA PRO A 93 21.44 -21.80 10.15
C PRO A 93 21.13 -21.51 11.62
#